data_AF-A0A843XU85-F1
#
_entry.id   AF-A0A843XU85-F1
#
_cell.length_a   1.000
_cell.length_b   1.000
_cell.length_c   1.000
_cell.angle_alpha   90.00
_cell.angle_beta   90.00
_cell.angle_gamma   90.00
#
_symmetry.space_group_name_H-M   'P 1'
#
loop_
_entity.id
_entity.type
_entity.pdbx_description
1 polymer ?
#
loop_
_entity_poly.entity_id
_entity_poly.type
_entity_poly.pdbx_seq_one_letter_code
_entity_poly.pdbx_strand_id
1 'polypeptide(L)'
;MRKALSMQYTVGLLFYYGVTVVGYWAYGSAVSEYLPRELRGPKWARIFINLAAFLQNIVSQHVFSLSLFETYLLQMFIAPVHEALDTKFLRLDESMSSRHNLVRLFFLRALLFGFNSLVTAAFVFMGDFVNLLGSFTLFPLTFVFPSMLFLKVRTVFIQL
;
A
#
# COMPACT_ATOMS: atom_id res chain seq x y z
N MET A 1 9.18 -22.38 -4.77
CA MET A 1 9.31 -21.16 -3.95
C MET A 1 10.64 -20.43 -4.14
N ARG A 2 11.81 -21.00 -3.77
CA ARG A 2 13.10 -20.26 -3.82
C ARG A 2 13.46 -19.66 -5.18
N LYS A 3 13.39 -20.44 -6.27
CA LYS A 3 13.71 -19.95 -7.63
C LYS A 3 12.81 -18.80 -8.08
N ALA A 4 11.50 -18.90 -7.82
CA ALA A 4 10.54 -17.85 -8.14
C ALA A 4 10.80 -16.57 -7.34
N LEU A 5 11.11 -16.71 -6.04
CA LEU A 5 11.44 -15.58 -5.17
C LEU A 5 12.73 -14.89 -5.61
N SER A 6 13.78 -15.66 -5.93
CA SER A 6 15.02 -15.11 -6.49
C SER A 6 14.76 -14.37 -7.80
N MET A 7 13.97 -14.95 -8.71
CA MET A 7 13.62 -14.29 -9.97
C MET A 7 12.85 -13.00 -9.75
N GLN A 8 11.87 -12.98 -8.82
CA GLN A 8 11.11 -11.78 -8.47
C GLN A 8 12.03 -10.67 -7.96
N TYR A 9 12.97 -10.97 -7.07
CA TYR A 9 13.92 -9.97 -6.58
C TYR A 9 14.87 -9.49 -7.67
N THR A 10 15.43 -10.39 -8.49
CA THR A 10 16.36 -9.99 -9.56
C THR A 10 15.67 -9.11 -10.59
N VAL A 11 14.51 -9.53 -11.10
CA VAL A 11 13.76 -8.77 -12.11
C VAL A 11 13.21 -7.48 -11.51
N GLY A 12 12.68 -7.53 -10.28
CA GLY A 12 12.19 -6.34 -9.58
C GLY A 12 13.28 -5.30 -9.36
N LEU A 13 14.47 -5.72 -8.90
CA LEU A 13 15.61 -4.82 -8.72
C LEU A 13 16.10 -4.23 -10.05
N LEU A 14 16.10 -5.02 -11.13
CA LEU A 14 16.47 -4.55 -12.46
C LEU A 14 15.58 -3.38 -12.90
N PHE A 15 14.26 -3.53 -12.77
CA PHE A 15 13.33 -2.45 -13.12
C PHE A 15 13.46 -1.26 -12.17
N TYR A 16 13.56 -1.51 -10.86
CA TYR A 16 13.66 -0.46 -9.86
C TYR A 16 14.90 0.41 -10.10
N TYR A 17 16.09 -0.20 -10.13
CA TYR A 17 17.33 0.53 -10.38
C TYR A 17 17.44 1.03 -11.81
N GLY A 18 16.95 0.29 -12.80
CA GLY A 18 16.99 0.71 -14.20
C GLY A 18 16.24 2.02 -14.41
N VAL A 19 15.01 2.13 -13.89
CA VAL A 19 14.22 3.36 -13.97
C VAL A 19 14.90 4.49 -13.20
N THR A 20 15.44 4.24 -12.02
CA THR A 20 16.15 5.27 -11.22
C THR A 20 17.40 5.79 -11.94
N VAL A 21 18.24 4.92 -12.50
CA VAL A 21 19.47 5.30 -13.21
C VAL A 21 19.15 6.12 -14.45
N VAL A 22 18.18 5.67 -15.27
CA VAL A 22 17.76 6.40 -16.47
C VAL A 22 17.11 7.75 -16.10
N GLY A 23 16.28 7.76 -15.06
CA GLY A 23 15.65 8.98 -14.56
C GLY A 23 16.68 10.00 -14.06
N TYR A 24 17.67 9.55 -13.28
CA TYR A 24 18.75 10.40 -12.80
C TYR A 24 19.60 10.94 -13.96
N TRP A 25 19.93 10.10 -14.94
CA TRP A 25 20.67 10.53 -16.13
C TRP A 25 19.92 11.58 -16.95
N ALA A 26 18.60 11.43 -17.08
CA ALA A 26 17.78 12.34 -17.90
C ALA A 26 17.44 13.68 -17.20
N TYR A 27 17.24 13.68 -15.89
CA TYR A 27 16.71 14.84 -15.16
C TYR A 27 17.63 15.37 -14.04
N GLY A 28 18.67 14.63 -13.65
CA GLY A 28 19.62 15.03 -12.61
C GLY A 28 19.07 14.93 -11.19
N SER A 29 19.75 15.57 -10.24
CA SER A 29 19.42 15.52 -8.80
C SER A 29 18.41 16.56 -8.32
N ALA A 30 18.03 17.53 -9.16
CA ALA A 30 17.16 18.66 -8.78
C ALA A 30 15.66 18.41 -9.06
N VAL A 31 15.25 17.15 -9.17
CA VAL A 31 13.92 16.72 -9.61
C VAL A 31 12.98 16.60 -8.42
N SER A 32 11.73 17.03 -8.58
CA SER A 32 10.72 16.85 -7.54
C SER A 32 10.33 15.38 -7.36
N GLU A 33 9.92 14.98 -6.15
CA GLU A 33 9.56 13.60 -5.83
C GLU A 33 8.46 13.04 -6.75
N TYR A 34 7.54 13.90 -7.20
CA TYR A 34 6.49 13.55 -8.15
C TYR A 34 6.96 13.76 -9.60
N LEU A 35 7.68 12.75 -10.11
CA LEU A 35 8.30 12.77 -11.44
C LEU A 35 7.37 13.20 -12.60
N PRO A 36 6.08 12.84 -12.66
CA PRO A 36 5.21 13.24 -13.77
C PRO A 36 5.02 14.76 -13.96
N ARG A 37 5.33 15.57 -12.93
CA ARG A 37 5.32 17.05 -13.05
C ARG A 37 6.52 17.57 -13.84
N GLU A 38 7.67 16.92 -13.74
CA GLU A 38 8.94 17.36 -14.35
C GLU A 38 9.16 16.79 -15.76
N LEU A 39 8.28 15.91 -16.24
CA LEU A 39 8.39 15.30 -17.56
C LEU A 39 8.30 16.36 -18.68
N ARG A 40 9.45 16.64 -19.30
CA ARG A 40 9.60 17.40 -20.53
C ARG A 40 9.32 16.48 -21.72
N GLY A 41 8.07 16.45 -22.17
CA GLY A 41 7.62 15.55 -23.23
C GLY A 41 6.30 16.00 -23.87
N PRO A 42 5.83 15.28 -24.89
CA PRO A 42 4.63 15.65 -25.62
C PRO A 42 3.37 15.47 -24.73
N LYS A 43 2.39 16.36 -24.90
CA LYS A 43 1.23 16.48 -23.97
C LYS A 43 0.48 15.16 -23.75
N TRP A 44 0.30 14.36 -24.80
CA TRP A 44 -0.36 13.05 -24.73
C TRP A 44 0.32 12.06 -23.78
N ALA A 45 1.66 12.01 -23.75
CA ALA A 45 2.41 11.13 -22.86
C ALA A 45 2.21 11.50 -21.38
N ARG A 46 2.17 12.81 -21.06
CA ARG A 46 1.90 13.28 -19.70
C ARG A 46 0.48 12.91 -19.25
N ILE A 47 -0.50 13.06 -20.14
CA ILE A 47 -1.90 12.68 -19.86
C ILE A 47 -1.98 11.17 -19.61
N PHE A 48 -1.34 10.37 -20.47
CA PHE A 48 -1.34 8.92 -20.36
C PHE A 48 -0.71 8.43 -19.04
N ILE A 49 0.44 8.98 -18.63
CA ILE A 49 1.11 8.61 -17.38
C ILE A 49 0.24 8.96 -16.16
N ASN A 50 -0.36 10.15 -16.13
CA ASN A 50 -1.24 10.53 -15.03
C ASN A 50 -2.52 9.68 -15.01
N LEU A 51 -3.09 9.33 -16.17
CA LEU A 51 -4.23 8.44 -16.26
C LEU A 51 -3.89 7.03 -15.77
N ALA A 52 -2.74 6.49 -16.17
CA ALA A 52 -2.26 5.20 -15.71
C ALA A 52 -2.03 5.19 -14.19
N ALA A 53 -1.40 6.23 -13.64
CA ALA A 53 -1.20 6.36 -12.20
C ALA A 53 -2.53 6.49 -11.44
N PHE A 54 -3.49 7.24 -11.99
CA PHE A 54 -4.84 7.38 -11.43
C PHE A 54 -5.60 6.05 -11.43
N LEU A 55 -5.60 5.32 -12.56
CA LEU A 55 -6.22 4.01 -12.67
C LEU A 55 -5.54 2.99 -11.74
N GLN A 56 -4.21 3.01 -11.65
CA GLN A 56 -3.47 2.16 -10.73
C GLN A 56 -3.86 2.44 -9.27
N ASN A 57 -3.99 3.71 -8.88
CA ASN A 57 -4.43 4.09 -7.54
C ASN A 57 -5.86 3.62 -7.26
N ILE A 58 -6.78 3.80 -8.21
CA ILE A 58 -8.15 3.29 -8.11
C ILE A 58 -8.16 1.78 -7.89
N VAL A 59 -7.43 1.02 -8.72
CA VAL A 59 -7.39 -0.45 -8.62
C VAL A 59 -6.73 -0.90 -7.32
N SER A 60 -5.66 -0.21 -6.88
CA SER A 60 -4.94 -0.56 -5.65
C SER A 60 -5.74 -0.24 -4.38
N GLN A 61 -6.56 0.82 -4.43
CA GLN A 61 -7.40 1.27 -3.32
C GLN A 61 -8.79 0.65 -3.32
N HIS A 62 -9.28 0.11 -4.44
CA HIS A 62 -10.68 -0.26 -4.56
C HIS A 62 -11.09 -1.39 -3.61
N VAL A 63 -11.76 -0.90 -2.58
CA VAL A 63 -12.59 -1.55 -1.55
C VAL A 63 -14.05 -1.62 -1.99
N PHE A 64 -14.38 -1.44 -3.27
CA PHE A 64 -15.79 -1.28 -3.62
C PHE A 64 -16.54 -2.63 -3.60
N SER A 65 -16.89 -3.03 -2.38
CA SER A 65 -18.12 -3.68 -1.99
C SER A 65 -19.31 -2.85 -2.50
N LEU A 66 -19.54 -2.87 -3.81
CA LEU A 66 -20.89 -2.77 -4.34
C LEU A 66 -21.31 -4.22 -4.56
N SER A 67 -22.10 -4.69 -3.61
CA SER A 67 -22.71 -6.01 -3.55
C SER A 67 -23.73 -6.24 -4.69
N LEU A 68 -23.40 -5.93 -5.93
CA LEU A 68 -24.27 -6.19 -7.09
C LEU A 68 -23.59 -6.78 -8.32
N PHE A 69 -22.30 -7.12 -8.32
CA PHE A 69 -21.79 -8.01 -9.36
C PHE A 69 -20.48 -8.70 -8.94
N GLU A 70 -20.49 -10.02 -9.03
CA GLU A 70 -19.34 -10.93 -8.97
C GLU A 70 -18.07 -10.35 -9.59
N THR A 71 -17.01 -10.07 -8.81
CA THR A 71 -15.65 -10.57 -9.07
C THR A 71 -14.69 -10.31 -7.91
N TYR A 72 -14.14 -11.42 -7.42
CA TYR A 72 -12.95 -11.55 -6.57
C TYR A 72 -11.69 -11.16 -7.36
N LEU A 73 -10.73 -10.47 -6.72
CA LEU A 73 -9.27 -10.81 -6.70
C LEU A 73 -8.28 -9.67 -6.38
N LEU A 74 -8.68 -8.41 -6.18
CA LEU A 74 -7.69 -7.35 -5.88
C LEU A 74 -8.03 -6.54 -4.63
N GLN A 75 -7.93 -7.18 -3.47
CA GLN A 75 -8.00 -6.55 -2.15
C GLN A 75 -6.63 -6.66 -1.48
N MET A 76 -5.71 -5.73 -1.79
CA MET A 76 -4.31 -5.93 -1.39
C MET A 76 -3.86 -5.06 -0.21
N PHE A 77 -4.30 -3.80 -0.10
CA PHE A 77 -3.70 -2.88 0.88
C PHE A 77 -4.55 -2.57 2.11
N ILE A 78 -5.88 -2.53 1.97
CA ILE A 78 -6.75 -2.05 3.06
C ILE A 78 -7.73 -3.11 3.58
N ALA A 79 -7.74 -4.29 2.96
CA ALA A 79 -8.48 -5.45 3.45
C ALA A 79 -8.12 -5.83 4.90
N PRO A 80 -6.84 -5.89 5.32
CA PRO A 80 -6.51 -6.21 6.71
C PRO A 80 -7.00 -5.15 7.70
N VAL A 81 -7.04 -3.88 7.28
CA VAL A 81 -7.54 -2.77 8.10
C VAL A 81 -9.05 -2.87 8.25
N HIS A 82 -9.76 -3.16 7.16
CA HIS A 82 -11.20 -3.39 7.21
C HIS A 82 -11.54 -4.61 8.06
N GLU A 83 -10.81 -5.71 7.93
CA GLU A 83 -11.01 -6.90 8.77
C GLU A 83 -10.75 -6.62 10.26
N ALA A 84 -9.71 -5.85 10.58
CA ALA A 84 -9.45 -5.43 11.96
C ALA A 84 -10.54 -4.48 12.51
N LEU A 85 -11.08 -3.59 11.68
CA LEU A 85 -12.19 -2.72 12.06
C LEU A 85 -13.48 -3.51 12.27
N ASP A 86 -13.75 -4.46 11.37
CA ASP A 86 -14.93 -5.30 11.40
C ASP A 86 -14.89 -6.18 12.68
N THR A 87 -13.76 -6.83 12.97
CA THR A 87 -13.61 -7.66 14.20
C THR A 87 -13.72 -6.88 15.51
N LYS A 88 -13.26 -5.64 15.58
CA LYS A 88 -13.32 -4.83 16.82
C LYS A 88 -14.64 -4.09 17.03
N PHE A 89 -15.31 -3.69 15.96
CA PHE A 89 -16.47 -2.81 16.05
C PHE A 89 -17.80 -3.45 15.63
N LEU A 90 -17.82 -4.68 15.12
CA LEU A 90 -19.08 -5.41 14.92
C LEU A 90 -19.66 -5.90 16.25
N ARG A 91 -20.98 -5.77 16.39
CA ARG A 91 -21.72 -6.47 17.45
C ARG A 91 -21.97 -7.89 16.99
N LEU A 92 -21.44 -8.87 17.73
CA LEU A 92 -21.56 -10.30 17.43
C LEU A 92 -23.01 -10.81 17.60
N ASP A 93 -23.85 -10.07 18.32
CA ASP A 93 -25.25 -10.43 18.59
C ASP A 93 -26.18 -10.17 17.39
N GLU A 94 -25.74 -9.41 16.39
CA GLU A 94 -26.53 -9.06 15.21
C GLU A 94 -25.86 -9.56 13.93
N SER A 95 -26.66 -9.95 12.93
CA SER A 95 -26.12 -10.32 11.62
C SER A 95 -25.30 -9.17 11.00
N MET A 96 -24.26 -9.52 10.24
CA MET A 96 -23.43 -8.53 9.53
C MET A 96 -24.24 -7.61 8.61
N SER A 97 -25.39 -8.08 8.13
CA SER A 97 -26.28 -7.33 7.23
C SER A 97 -27.40 -6.56 7.96
N SER A 98 -27.35 -6.47 9.29
CA SER A 98 -28.24 -5.58 10.05
C SER A 98 -28.01 -4.12 9.65
N ARG A 99 -29.09 -3.35 9.49
CA ARG A 99 -29.02 -1.93 9.11
C ARG A 99 -28.10 -1.13 10.04
N HIS A 100 -28.09 -1.43 11.35
CA HIS A 100 -27.23 -0.75 12.31
C HIS A 100 -25.74 -1.04 12.08
N ASN A 101 -25.38 -2.30 11.82
CA ASN A 101 -24.01 -2.70 11.51
C ASN A 101 -23.54 -2.11 10.18
N LEU A 102 -24.38 -2.12 9.14
CA LEU A 102 -24.04 -1.52 7.84
C LEU A 102 -23.79 -0.01 7.94
N VAL A 103 -24.63 0.73 8.65
CA VAL A 103 -24.45 2.18 8.85
C VAL A 103 -23.17 2.46 9.63
N ARG A 104 -22.89 1.68 10.68
CA ARG A 104 -21.66 1.81 11.48
C ARG A 104 -20.41 1.53 10.66
N LEU A 105 -20.40 0.47 9.85
CA LEU A 105 -19.30 0.14 8.97
C LEU A 105 -19.08 1.21 7.90
N PHE A 106 -20.16 1.70 7.29
CA PHE A 106 -20.08 2.81 6.34
C PHE A 106 -19.47 4.06 6.99
N PHE A 107 -19.89 4.41 8.20
CA PHE A 107 -19.35 5.56 8.92
C PHE A 107 -17.87 5.37 9.29
N LEU A 108 -17.47 4.20 9.80
CA LEU A 108 -16.08 3.91 10.13
C LEU A 108 -15.17 3.97 8.90
N ARG A 109 -15.62 3.42 7.77
CA ARG A 109 -14.88 3.45 6.50
C ARG A 109 -14.81 4.88 5.95
N ALA A 110 -15.93 5.60 5.94
CA ALA A 110 -15.96 7.01 5.53
C ALA A 110 -15.08 7.91 6.41
N LEU A 111 -15.06 7.68 7.72
CA LEU A 111 -14.20 8.39 8.66
C LEU A 111 -12.72 8.08 8.40
N LEU A 112 -12.38 6.81 8.16
CA LEU A 112 -11.01 6.42 7.83
C LEU A 112 -10.53 7.09 6.54
N PHE A 113 -11.30 7.04 5.45
CA PHE A 113 -10.93 7.68 4.19
C PHE A 113 -10.93 9.21 4.28
N GLY A 114 -11.93 9.79 4.95
CA GLY A 114 -12.03 11.23 5.18
C GLY A 114 -10.86 11.76 6.00
N PHE A 115 -10.51 11.08 7.09
CA PHE A 115 -9.35 11.45 7.91
C PHE A 115 -8.04 11.35 7.13
N ASN A 116 -7.80 10.25 6.40
CA ASN A 116 -6.60 10.10 5.56
C ASN A 116 -6.52 11.20 4.50
N SER A 117 -7.65 11.57 3.90
CA SER A 117 -7.72 12.64 2.89
C SER A 117 -7.45 14.00 3.51
N LEU A 118 -7.97 14.28 4.70
CA LEU A 118 -7.72 15.50 5.45
C LEU A 118 -6.25 15.63 5.85
N VAL A 119 -5.64 14.55 6.37
CA VAL A 119 -4.22 14.52 6.71
C VAL A 119 -3.38 14.78 5.45
N THR A 120 -3.67 14.09 4.35
CA THR A 120 -2.95 14.28 3.08
C THR A 120 -3.10 15.71 2.54
N ALA A 121 -4.28 16.31 2.68
CA ALA A 121 -4.51 17.70 2.26
C ALA A 121 -3.82 18.72 3.18
N ALA A 122 -3.66 18.40 4.47
CA ALA A 122 -2.99 19.28 5.44
C ALA A 122 -1.46 19.26 5.31
N PHE A 123 -0.87 18.15 4.85
CA PHE A 123 0.57 17.99 4.75
C PHE A 123 1.09 18.11 3.30
N VAL A 124 1.80 19.20 3.02
CA VAL A 124 2.42 19.46 1.70
C VAL A 124 3.66 18.58 1.45
N PHE A 125 4.27 17.99 2.50
CA PHE A 125 5.48 17.15 2.45
C PHE A 125 5.20 15.65 2.60
N MET A 126 4.06 15.17 2.09
CA MET A 126 3.63 13.78 2.29
C MET A 126 4.65 12.73 1.82
N GLY A 127 5.45 13.01 0.79
CA GLY A 127 6.50 12.08 0.31
C GLY A 127 7.59 11.84 1.35
N ASP A 128 8.16 12.90 1.92
CA ASP A 128 9.13 12.82 3.03
C ASP A 128 8.56 12.07 4.25
N PHE A 129 7.29 12.33 4.60
CA PHE A 129 6.61 11.67 5.70
C PHE A 129 6.46 10.17 5.47
N VAL A 130 6.04 9.77 4.26
CA VAL A 130 5.91 8.36 3.86
C VAL A 130 7.27 7.67 3.84
N ASN A 131 8.33 8.35 3.37
CA ASN A 131 9.69 7.82 3.38
C ASN A 131 10.20 7.56 4.81
N LEU A 132 9.95 8.50 5.73
CA LEU A 132 10.34 8.36 7.14
C LEU A 132 9.58 7.22 7.82
N LEU A 133 8.25 7.20 7.76
CA LEU A 133 7.45 6.15 8.39
C LEU A 133 7.68 4.79 7.73
N GLY A 134 7.83 4.76 6.40
CA GLY A 134 8.11 3.56 5.64
C GLY A 134 9.45 2.95 6.06
N SER A 135 10.52 3.73 6.11
CA SER A 135 11.83 3.22 6.56
C SER A 135 11.81 2.77 8.03
N PHE A 136 11.16 3.55 8.91
CA PHE A 136 11.04 3.21 10.32
C PHE A 136 10.26 1.92 10.57
N THR A 137 9.20 1.65 9.80
CA THR A 137 8.39 0.42 9.94
C THR A 137 8.99 -0.78 9.21
N LEU A 138 9.67 -0.57 8.08
CA LEU A 138 10.34 -1.64 7.35
C LEU A 138 11.47 -2.26 8.14
N PHE A 139 12.26 -1.47 8.88
CA PHE A 139 13.38 -2.00 9.67
C PHE A 139 12.97 -3.11 10.65
N PRO A 140 12.01 -2.89 11.58
CA PRO A 140 11.58 -3.94 12.50
C PRO A 140 10.89 -5.10 11.78
N LEU A 141 10.11 -4.85 10.73
CA LEU A 141 9.39 -5.91 10.01
C LEU A 141 10.31 -6.82 9.19
N THR A 142 11.37 -6.28 8.62
CA THR A 142 12.26 -7.03 7.70
C THR A 142 13.48 -7.61 8.40
N PHE A 143 14.05 -6.92 9.39
CA PHE A 143 15.26 -7.37 10.07
C PHE A 143 14.98 -7.94 11.45
N VAL A 144 14.27 -7.20 12.30
CA VAL A 144 14.10 -7.56 13.71
C VAL A 144 13.14 -8.75 13.87
N PHE A 145 11.98 -8.69 13.23
CA PHE A 145 10.96 -9.71 13.39
C PHE A 145 11.39 -11.09 12.87
N PRO A 146 11.93 -11.25 11.65
CA PRO A 146 12.38 -12.56 11.17
C PRO A 146 13.56 -13.11 11.96
N SER A 147 14.48 -12.25 12.42
CA SER A 147 15.62 -12.67 13.23
C SER A 147 15.20 -13.16 14.62
N MET A 148 14.29 -12.44 15.29
CA MET A 148 13.69 -12.90 16.56
C MET A 148 12.95 -14.23 16.40
N LEU A 149 12.18 -14.38 15.32
CA LEU A 149 11.45 -15.61 15.04
C LEU A 149 12.41 -16.78 14.82
N PHE A 150 13.48 -16.57 14.04
CA PHE A 150 14.52 -17.58 13.84
C PHE A 150 15.21 -17.99 15.15
N LEU A 151 15.58 -17.02 15.99
CA LEU A 151 16.18 -17.28 17.31
C LEU A 151 15.22 -18.06 18.21
N LYS A 152 13.94 -17.68 18.27
CA LYS A 152 12.94 -18.35 19.11
C LYS A 152 12.74 -19.81 18.69
N VAL A 153 12.60 -20.07 17.40
CA VAL A 153 12.43 -21.43 16.86
C VAL A 153 13.68 -22.28 17.14
N ARG A 154 14.88 -21.70 16.95
CA ARG A 154 16.14 -22.41 17.21
C ARG A 154 16.32 -22.78 18.67
N THR A 155 16.00 -21.88 19.60
CA THR A 155 16.09 -22.16 21.04
C THR A 155 15.13 -23.27 21.47
N VAL A 156 13.91 -23.32 20.91
CA VAL A 156 12.94 -24.41 21.18
C VAL A 156 13.47 -25.76 20.70
N PHE A 157 14.13 -25.81 19.55
CA PHE A 157 14.74 -27.05 19.02
C PHE A 157 15.96 -27.55 19.80
N ILE A 158 16.66 -26.67 20.55
CA ILE A 158 17.81 -27.05 21.37
C ILE A 158 17.37 -27.59 22.74
N GLN A 159 16.13 -27.31 23.17
CA GLN A 159 15.57 -27.80 24.44
C GLN A 159 14.74 -29.09 24.31
N LEU A 160 14.61 -29.64 23.10
CA LEU A 160 14.00 -30.94 22.79
C LEU A 160 15.09 -31.95 22.46
#